data_AF-A0A7J0FAX5-F1
#
_entry.id   AF-A0A7J0FAX5-F1
#
_cell.length_a   1.000
_cell.length_b   1.000
_cell.length_c   1.000
_cell.angle_alpha   90.00
_cell.angle_beta   90.00
_cell.angle_gamma   90.00
#
_symmetry.space_group_name_H-M   'P 1'
#
loop_
_entity.id
_entity.type
_entity.pdbx_description
1 polymer ?
#
loop_
_entity_poly.entity_id
_entity_poly.type
_entity_poly.pdbx_seq_one_letter_code
_entity_poly.pdbx_strand_id
1 'polypeptide(L)'
;MFVASRGPVFAGAVGGTLGGKAIAKEPRMAASLLRLHFHDCFVQGCGASILLDDSAKIAIEKRSGPNNNSIRGFEVIDEIMAKLEQTCSHTVSCADIFALSVRGSAILVRNPEA
;
A
#
# COMPACT_ATOMS: atom_id res chain seq x y z
N MET A 1 -11.82 -2.54 -14.20
CA MET A 1 -12.89 -3.54 -14.28
C MET A 1 -13.44 -4.00 -12.91
N PHE A 2 -13.05 -3.39 -11.78
CA PHE A 2 -13.90 -3.39 -10.56
C PHE A 2 -13.75 -2.05 -9.78
N VAL A 3 -12.50 -1.58 -9.63
CA VAL A 3 -12.17 -0.27 -9.03
C VAL A 3 -12.43 0.90 -9.98
N ALA A 4 -12.10 0.76 -11.27
CA ALA A 4 -12.29 1.82 -12.29
C ALA A 4 -13.76 2.24 -12.52
N SER A 5 -14.73 1.40 -12.15
CA SER A 5 -16.17 1.71 -12.23
C SER A 5 -16.72 2.40 -10.99
N ARG A 6 -15.90 2.65 -9.95
CA ARG A 6 -16.31 3.20 -8.65
C ARG A 6 -15.90 4.68 -8.43
N GLY A 7 -15.44 5.37 -9.49
CA GLY A 7 -15.42 6.84 -9.57
C GLY A 7 -14.04 7.51 -9.84
N PRO A 8 -14.04 8.80 -10.24
CA PRO A 8 -12.83 9.59 -10.54
C PRO A 8 -11.94 9.88 -9.32
N VAL A 9 -12.40 9.62 -8.10
CA VAL A 9 -11.67 9.91 -6.86
C VAL A 9 -10.49 8.95 -6.62
N PHE A 10 -10.56 7.74 -7.16
CA PHE A 10 -9.57 6.69 -6.90
C PHE A 10 -8.19 6.99 -7.52
N ALA A 11 -8.17 7.64 -8.69
CA ALA A 11 -6.93 8.03 -9.35
C ALA A 11 -6.15 9.11 -8.56
N GLY A 12 -6.85 10.04 -7.90
CA GLY A 12 -6.25 11.12 -7.13
C GLY A 12 -5.67 10.71 -5.77
N ALA A 13 -6.23 9.68 -5.14
CA ALA A 13 -5.79 9.22 -3.82
C ALA A 13 -4.50 8.37 -3.87
N VAL A 14 -4.38 7.51 -4.89
CA VAL A 14 -3.31 6.50 -4.96
C VAL A 14 -2.10 6.99 -5.77
N GLY A 15 -2.33 7.76 -6.83
CA GLY A 15 -1.26 8.32 -7.67
C GLY A 15 -0.79 9.72 -7.26
N GLY A 16 -1.72 10.59 -6.84
CA GLY A 16 -1.47 12.04 -6.90
C GLY A 16 -1.08 12.76 -5.60
N THR A 17 -1.28 12.20 -4.39
CA THR A 17 -1.16 13.04 -3.18
C THR A 17 -0.46 12.46 -1.96
N LEU A 18 -0.47 11.15 -1.74
CA LEU A 18 0.13 10.56 -0.53
C LEU A 18 1.38 9.75 -0.84
N GLY A 19 1.26 8.76 -1.73
CA GLY A 19 2.43 8.01 -2.23
C GLY A 19 3.48 8.93 -2.86
N GLY A 20 3.06 9.91 -3.66
CA GLY A 20 3.96 10.92 -4.25
C GLY A 20 4.67 11.79 -3.21
N LYS A 21 3.99 12.23 -2.15
CA LYS A 21 4.64 12.99 -1.06
C LYS A 21 5.63 12.14 -0.28
N ALA A 22 5.26 10.90 0.03
CA ALA A 22 6.13 9.97 0.74
C ALA A 22 7.39 9.64 -0.09
N ILE A 23 7.25 9.44 -1.40
CA ILE A 23 8.37 9.18 -2.32
C ILE A 23 9.21 10.45 -2.55
N ALA A 24 8.60 11.62 -2.68
CA ALA A 24 9.32 12.88 -2.80
C ALA A 24 10.16 13.19 -1.56
N LYS A 25 9.62 12.89 -0.36
CA LYS A 25 10.35 13.00 0.91
C LYS A 25 11.43 11.93 1.03
N GLU A 26 11.15 10.71 0.62
CA GLU A 26 12.07 9.59 0.69
C GLU A 26 12.00 8.70 -0.57
N PRO A 27 12.88 8.88 -1.57
CA PRO A 27 12.80 8.17 -2.85
C PRO A 27 12.83 6.64 -2.74
N ARG A 28 13.50 6.11 -1.70
CA ARG A 28 13.57 4.68 -1.41
C ARG A 28 12.21 4.09 -0.99
N MET A 29 11.21 4.92 -0.67
CA MET A 29 9.87 4.47 -0.29
C MET A 29 9.20 3.66 -1.41
N ALA A 30 9.37 4.06 -2.68
CA ALA A 30 8.80 3.33 -3.80
C ALA A 30 9.27 1.86 -3.87
N ALA A 31 10.57 1.63 -3.70
CA ALA A 31 11.14 0.28 -3.63
C ALA A 31 10.68 -0.49 -2.37
N SER A 32 10.41 0.24 -1.28
CA SER A 32 9.96 -0.36 -0.02
C SER A 32 8.52 -0.85 -0.11
N LEU A 33 7.64 -0.07 -0.73
CA LEU A 33 6.26 -0.45 -1.01
C LEU A 33 6.20 -1.65 -1.96
N LEU A 34 7.02 -1.67 -3.00
CA LEU A 34 7.14 -2.83 -3.90
C LEU A 34 7.57 -4.09 -3.13
N ARG A 35 8.56 -3.97 -2.25
CA ARG A 35 9.00 -5.08 -1.40
C ARG A 35 7.90 -5.53 -0.44
N LEU A 36 7.20 -4.62 0.23
CA LEU A 36 6.09 -4.96 1.12
C LEU A 36 5.01 -5.75 0.35
N HIS A 37 4.70 -5.37 -0.88
CA HIS A 37 3.67 -6.04 -1.69
C HIS A 37 4.12 -7.42 -2.16
N PHE A 38 5.40 -7.55 -2.52
CA PHE A 38 5.99 -8.85 -2.78
C PHE A 38 5.85 -9.79 -1.57
N HIS A 39 6.14 -9.31 -0.35
CA HIS A 39 6.05 -10.14 0.85
C HIS A 39 4.60 -10.51 1.23
N ASP A 40 3.63 -9.62 0.99
CA ASP A 40 2.20 -9.95 1.12
C ASP A 40 1.84 -11.09 0.15
N CYS A 41 2.11 -10.90 -1.14
CA CYS A 41 1.74 -11.86 -2.18
C CYS A 41 2.42 -13.23 -2.04
N PHE A 42 3.62 -13.30 -1.46
CA PHE A 42 4.37 -14.55 -1.32
C PHE A 42 3.88 -15.43 -0.16
N VAL A 43 3.20 -14.86 0.84
CA VAL A 43 2.69 -15.59 1.99
C VAL A 43 1.17 -15.70 1.86
N GLN A 44 0.69 -16.86 1.45
CA GLN A 44 -0.76 -17.14 1.32
C GLN A 44 -1.53 -16.22 0.35
N GLY A 45 -0.83 -15.44 -0.49
CA GLY A 45 -1.41 -14.62 -1.55
C GLY A 45 -1.59 -13.15 -1.16
N CYS A 46 -1.97 -12.29 -2.11
CA CYS A 46 -2.06 -10.84 -1.91
C CYS A 46 -3.33 -10.45 -1.12
N GLY A 47 -3.43 -10.87 0.13
CA GLY A 47 -4.58 -10.69 1.01
C GLY A 47 -4.49 -9.49 1.96
N ALA A 48 -3.41 -8.71 1.91
CA ALA A 48 -3.06 -7.67 2.88
C ALA A 48 -2.85 -8.20 4.32
N SER A 49 -2.54 -9.49 4.49
CA SER A 49 -2.30 -10.10 5.80
C SER A 49 -1.04 -9.54 6.47
N ILE A 50 -0.04 -9.11 5.68
CA ILE A 50 1.18 -8.48 6.20
C ILE A 50 0.93 -7.15 6.91
N LEU A 51 -0.21 -6.50 6.65
CA LEU A 51 -0.56 -5.21 7.26
C LEU A 51 -1.14 -5.37 8.67
N LEU A 52 -1.53 -6.58 9.07
CA LEU A 52 -2.11 -6.83 10.39
C LEU A 52 -1.10 -6.58 11.51
N ASP A 53 -1.57 -5.87 12.54
CA ASP A 53 -0.81 -5.59 13.76
C ASP A 53 -0.99 -6.67 14.83
N ASP A 54 -0.10 -6.59 15.82
CA ASP A 54 0.03 -7.55 16.89
C ASP A 54 -1.29 -7.72 17.66
N SER A 55 -1.75 -8.96 17.75
CA SER A 55 -2.89 -9.34 18.58
C SER A 55 -2.48 -10.51 19.47
N ALA A 56 -3.03 -10.59 20.67
CA ALA A 56 -2.68 -11.61 21.66
C ALA A 56 -2.93 -13.06 21.20
N LYS A 57 -3.53 -13.28 20.02
CA LYS A 57 -4.04 -14.57 19.57
C LYS A 57 -3.40 -15.08 18.28
N ILE A 58 -2.64 -14.25 17.55
CA ILE A 58 -2.16 -14.58 16.20
C ILE A 58 -0.69 -14.19 16.04
N ALA A 59 0.11 -15.11 15.52
CA ALA A 59 1.48 -14.81 15.10
C ALA A 59 1.44 -13.92 13.85
N ILE A 60 2.02 -12.72 13.94
CA ILE A 60 1.98 -11.75 12.85
C ILE A 60 3.17 -11.87 11.89
N GLU A 61 2.90 -11.64 10.61
CA GLU A 61 3.92 -11.68 9.56
C GLU A 61 4.99 -10.60 9.73
N LYS A 62 4.63 -9.43 10.29
CA LYS A 62 5.57 -8.32 10.54
C LYS A 62 6.76 -8.73 11.43
N ARG A 63 6.57 -9.71 12.31
CA ARG A 63 7.62 -10.22 13.22
C ARG A 63 8.41 -11.41 12.67
N SER A 64 8.07 -11.91 11.48
CA SER A 64 8.85 -12.97 10.86
C SER A 64 10.29 -12.50 10.60
N GLY A 65 11.24 -13.43 10.62
CA GLY A 65 12.67 -13.15 10.39
C GLY A 65 12.96 -12.24 9.17
N PRO A 66 12.35 -12.45 7.99
CA PRO A 66 12.62 -11.60 6.83
C PRO A 66 11.96 -10.21 6.88
N ASN A 67 10.93 -10.04 7.72
CA ASN A 67 10.11 -8.83 7.78
C ASN A 67 10.51 -7.91 8.95
N ASN A 68 10.86 -8.50 10.09
CA ASN A 68 11.19 -7.80 11.32
C ASN A 68 12.40 -6.87 11.14
N ASN A 69 12.25 -5.60 11.51
CA ASN A 69 13.27 -4.55 11.32
C ASN A 69 13.81 -4.45 9.88
N SER A 70 13.01 -4.81 8.89
CA SER A 70 13.46 -4.98 7.50
C SER A 70 12.47 -4.40 6.49
N ILE A 71 11.20 -4.77 6.59
CA ILE A 71 10.14 -4.19 5.75
C ILE A 71 9.62 -2.90 6.38
N ARG A 72 9.20 -1.96 5.54
CA ARG A 72 8.80 -0.60 5.92
C ARG A 72 7.82 -0.01 4.92
N GLY A 73 7.18 1.10 5.28
CA GLY A 73 6.18 1.77 4.46
C GLY A 73 4.74 1.41 4.81
N PHE A 74 4.52 0.79 5.98
CA PHE A 74 3.19 0.49 6.50
C PHE A 74 2.37 1.76 6.68
N GLU A 75 2.99 2.80 7.22
CA GLU A 75 2.38 4.09 7.54
C GLU A 75 1.85 4.80 6.27
N VAL A 76 2.57 4.63 5.15
CA VAL A 76 2.16 5.20 3.86
C VAL A 76 0.89 4.50 3.35
N ILE A 77 0.81 3.18 3.52
CA ILE A 77 -0.37 2.40 3.13
C ILE A 77 -1.56 2.73 4.04
N ASP A 78 -1.35 2.83 5.35
CA ASP A 78 -2.40 3.20 6.31
C ASP A 78 -2.98 4.59 6.02
N GLU A 79 -2.14 5.56 5.67
CA GLU A 79 -2.58 6.91 5.31
C GLU A 79 -3.40 6.92 4.01
N ILE A 80 -2.97 6.13 3.00
CA ILE A 80 -3.72 5.97 1.75
C ILE A 80 -5.07 5.30 2.01
N MET A 81 -5.10 4.24 2.82
CA MET A 81 -6.33 3.55 3.21
C MET A 81 -7.28 4.48 3.95
N ALA A 82 -6.79 5.23 4.94
CA ALA A 82 -7.60 6.17 5.71
C ALA A 82 -8.23 7.25 4.82
N LYS A 83 -7.47 7.78 3.85
CA LYS A 83 -7.98 8.79 2.90
C LYS A 83 -9.00 8.21 1.92
N LEU A 84 -8.79 6.97 1.48
CA LEU A 84 -9.73 6.27 0.61
C LEU A 84 -11.04 5.95 1.34
N GLU A 85 -10.98 5.45 2.57
CA GLU A 85 -12.17 5.16 3.38
C GLU A 85 -12.99 6.42 3.68
N GLN A 86 -12.35 7.58 3.86
CA GLN A 86 -13.05 8.87 3.98
C GLN A 86 -13.86 9.24 2.72
N THR A 87 -13.44 8.75 1.55
CA THR A 87 -14.08 9.10 0.29
C THR A 87 -15.07 8.03 -0.19
N CYS A 88 -14.69 6.76 -0.05
CA CYS A 88 -15.48 5.61 -0.49
C CYS A 88 -15.37 4.47 0.55
N SER A 89 -16.12 4.63 1.65
CA SER A 89 -16.10 3.68 2.75
C SER A 89 -16.49 2.26 2.31
N HIS A 90 -15.75 1.26 2.81
CA HIS A 90 -15.97 -0.18 2.59
C HIS A 90 -16.13 -0.59 1.12
N THR A 91 -15.56 0.21 0.22
CA THR A 91 -15.79 0.07 -1.22
C THR A 91 -14.65 -0.66 -1.90
N VAL A 92 -13.42 -0.55 -1.40
CA VAL A 92 -12.24 -1.16 -2.02
C VAL A 92 -11.51 -1.98 -0.98
N SER A 93 -11.09 -3.19 -1.35
CA SER A 93 -10.39 -4.08 -0.43
C SER A 93 -9.01 -3.53 -0.07
N CYS A 94 -8.52 -3.84 1.12
CA CYS A 94 -7.16 -3.46 1.54
C CYS A 94 -6.09 -3.97 0.58
N ALA A 95 -6.25 -5.19 0.06
CA ALA A 95 -5.38 -5.78 -0.93
C ALA A 95 -5.34 -4.98 -2.24
N ASP A 96 -6.50 -4.55 -2.77
CA ASP A 96 -6.58 -3.74 -3.98
C ASP A 96 -5.96 -2.35 -3.78
N ILE A 97 -6.25 -1.70 -2.65
CA ILE A 97 -5.64 -0.41 -2.28
C ILE A 97 -4.12 -0.55 -2.27
N PHE A 98 -3.63 -1.64 -1.67
CA PHE A 98 -2.22 -1.87 -1.55
C PHE A 98 -1.55 -2.11 -2.93
N ALA A 99 -2.11 -3.00 -3.74
CA ALA A 99 -1.61 -3.28 -5.10
C ALA A 99 -1.59 -2.01 -5.98
N LEU A 100 -2.64 -1.19 -5.88
CA LEU A 100 -2.74 0.06 -6.64
C LEU A 100 -1.73 1.11 -6.15
N SER A 101 -1.47 1.18 -4.83
CA SER A 101 -0.45 2.07 -4.25
C SER A 101 0.95 1.74 -4.73
N VAL A 102 1.27 0.45 -4.85
CA VAL A 102 2.56 -0.01 -5.38
C VAL A 102 2.68 0.32 -6.87
N ARG A 103 1.61 0.10 -7.64
CA ARG A 103 1.57 0.49 -9.07
C ARG A 103 1.78 1.99 -9.24
N GLY A 104 1.10 2.82 -8.44
CA GLY A 104 1.27 4.27 -8.44
C GLY A 104 2.71 4.68 -8.14
N SER A 105 3.31 4.07 -7.12
CA SER A 105 4.70 4.29 -6.74
C SER A 105 5.68 3.98 -7.87
N ALA A 106 5.48 2.87 -8.60
CA ALA A 106 6.32 2.50 -9.73
C ALA A 106 6.19 3.48 -10.91
N ILE A 107 5.00 4.03 -11.14
CA ILE A 107 4.77 5.05 -12.17
C ILE A 107 5.48 6.34 -11.78
N LEU A 108 5.36 6.80 -10.53
CA LEU A 108 5.99 8.02 -10.04
C LEU A 108 7.52 7.98 -10.12
N VAL A 109 8.14 6.83 -9.85
CA VAL A 109 9.60 6.68 -10.03
C VAL A 109 10.01 6.78 -11.50
N ARG A 110 9.17 6.26 -12.42
CA ARG A 110 9.46 6.30 -13.86
C ARG A 110 9.15 7.65 -14.49
N ASN A 111 8.18 8.37 -13.96
CA ASN A 111 7.78 9.70 -14.41
C ASN A 111 7.40 10.57 -13.18
N PRO A 112 8.38 11.29 -12.59
CA PRO A 112 8.16 12.06 -11.36
C PRO A 112 7.22 13.27 -11.51
N GLU A 113 6.85 13.65 -12.74
CA GLU A 113 5.95 14.78 -13.04
C GLU A 113 4.51 14.35 -13.42
N ALA A 114 4.17 13.06 -13.30
CA ALA A 114 2.87 12.48 -13.69
C ALA A 114 1.81 12.46 -12.57
#